data_AF-Q9L977-F1
#
_entry.id   AF-Q9L977-F1
#
_cell.length_a   1.000
_cell.length_b   1.000
_cell.length_c   1.000
_cell.angle_alpha   90.00
_cell.angle_beta   90.00
_cell.angle_gamma   90.00
#
_symmetry.space_group_name_H-M   'P 1'
#
loop_
_entity.id
_entity.type
_entity.pdbx_description
1 polymer ?
#
loop_
_entity_poly.entity_id
_entity_poly.type
_entity_poly.pdbx_seq_one_letter_code
_entity_poly.pdbx_strand_id
1 'polypeptide(L)'
;MKKIIALSSIVLLAIFGLVACGTNSQKLSKENIDRIHFTITNGSNYQFQETDMNIKEKEMVSSIVDYLDELDLSKKNEVKDTGGLVGASTYTLDLNRGTKFVRRYMIYGDYITIGKDKKQQVIYKVKHDKLSDLLKTLDNLAEANNDKEEE
;
A
#
# COMPACT_ATOMS: atom_id res chain seq x y z
N MET A 1 47.74 15.41 -54.79
CA MET A 1 46.62 14.47 -55.05
C MET A 1 45.98 14.05 -53.73
N LYS A 2 44.64 14.15 -53.65
CA LYS A 2 43.67 13.45 -52.75
C LYS A 2 43.90 13.57 -51.22
N LYS A 3 43.08 14.38 -50.52
CA LYS A 3 41.88 14.03 -49.70
C LYS A 3 42.23 13.04 -48.56
N ILE A 4 41.91 13.32 -47.30
CA ILE A 4 40.57 13.10 -46.71
C ILE A 4 40.43 13.94 -45.42
N ILE A 5 39.33 14.70 -45.33
CA ILE A 5 38.80 15.26 -44.07
C ILE A 5 38.04 14.12 -43.39
N ALA A 6 38.51 13.70 -42.21
CA ALA A 6 37.78 12.76 -41.36
C ALA A 6 37.11 13.53 -40.22
N LEU A 7 35.88 13.98 -40.47
CA LEU A 7 34.91 14.32 -39.43
C LEU A 7 34.45 12.99 -38.81
N SER A 8 35.10 12.53 -37.74
CA SER A 8 34.56 11.46 -36.90
C SER A 8 34.05 12.07 -35.61
N SER A 9 32.75 12.37 -35.66
CA SER A 9 31.87 12.61 -34.54
C SER A 9 32.12 11.57 -33.42
N ILE A 10 32.74 11.99 -32.32
CA ILE A 10 32.70 11.22 -31.07
C ILE A 10 31.85 12.02 -30.09
N VAL A 11 30.58 11.63 -30.18
CA VAL A 11 29.46 11.82 -29.28
C VAL A 11 29.90 11.96 -27.81
N LEU A 12 29.45 13.06 -27.22
CA LEU A 12 29.19 13.29 -25.80
C LEU A 12 28.81 11.99 -25.07
N LEU A 13 29.66 11.48 -24.18
CA LEU A 13 29.19 10.69 -23.04
C LEU A 13 29.26 11.57 -21.79
N ALA A 14 28.26 12.43 -21.66
CA ALA A 14 27.83 12.90 -20.36
C ALA A 14 27.31 11.69 -19.60
N ILE A 15 28.12 11.14 -18.70
CA ILE A 15 27.66 10.13 -17.74
C ILE A 15 26.77 10.89 -16.76
N PHE A 16 25.48 10.96 -17.11
CA PHE A 16 24.41 11.26 -16.18
C PHE A 16 24.40 10.15 -15.12
N GLY A 17 25.20 10.33 -14.07
CA GLY A 17 25.04 9.64 -12.79
C GLY A 17 23.81 10.20 -12.08
N LEU A 18 22.64 10.03 -12.69
CA LEU A 18 21.37 10.38 -12.10
C LEU A 18 20.47 9.15 -12.13
N VAL A 19 19.95 8.87 -10.94
CA VAL A 19 18.82 8.00 -10.63
C VAL A 19 19.12 6.51 -10.53
N ALA A 20 19.70 6.14 -9.40
CA ALA A 20 19.03 5.16 -8.55
C ALA A 20 18.92 5.75 -7.14
N CYS A 21 18.10 6.81 -7.00
CA CYS A 21 17.39 6.99 -5.74
C CYS A 21 16.41 5.83 -5.67
N GLY A 22 16.91 4.65 -5.29
CA GLY A 22 16.07 3.53 -4.92
C GLY A 22 15.09 4.11 -3.93
N THR A 23 13.81 4.12 -4.29
CA THR A 23 12.74 4.50 -3.38
C THR A 23 12.72 3.43 -2.30
N ASN A 24 13.66 3.51 -1.36
CA ASN A 24 13.43 3.10 0.01
C ASN A 24 12.25 3.94 0.44
N SER A 25 11.05 3.39 0.21
CA SER A 25 9.81 3.89 0.74
C SER A 25 10.09 4.21 2.21
N GLN A 26 10.16 5.49 2.53
CA GLN A 26 10.38 5.94 3.90
C GLN A 26 9.35 5.24 4.79
N LYS A 27 9.81 4.67 5.91
CA LYS A 27 8.94 4.04 6.90
C LYS A 27 7.76 4.95 7.23
N LEU A 28 6.55 4.40 7.25
CA LEU A 28 5.30 5.13 7.53
C LEU A 28 5.33 5.83 8.89
N SER A 29 6.00 5.24 9.88
CA SER A 29 6.25 5.86 11.18
C SER A 29 6.91 7.24 11.09
N LYS A 30 7.61 7.57 10.00
CA LYS A 30 8.19 8.91 9.76
C LYS A 30 7.27 9.87 9.01
N GLU A 31 6.13 9.39 8.50
CA GLU A 31 5.19 10.19 7.71
C GLU A 31 4.18 10.94 8.59
N ASN A 32 4.16 10.70 9.91
CA ASN A 32 3.25 11.31 10.90
C ASN A 32 1.78 11.13 10.52
N ILE A 33 1.38 9.87 10.29
CA ILE A 33 -0.02 9.52 10.01
C ILE A 33 -0.86 9.77 11.27
N ASP A 34 -1.96 10.50 11.12
CA ASP A 34 -2.86 10.86 12.23
C ASP A 34 -4.29 10.35 12.03
N ARG A 35 -4.63 9.90 10.82
CA ARG A 35 -5.93 9.33 10.50
C ARG A 35 -5.80 8.23 9.46
N ILE A 36 -6.56 7.16 9.67
CA ILE A 36 -6.74 6.11 8.68
C ILE A 36 -8.22 6.10 8.30
N HIS A 37 -8.52 6.32 7.02
CA HIS A 37 -9.85 6.04 6.49
C HIS A 37 -9.86 4.56 6.08
N PHE A 38 -10.72 3.79 6.74
CA PHE A 38 -10.77 2.35 6.65
C PHE A 38 -12.08 1.93 6.00
N THR A 39 -11.98 1.07 4.98
CA THR A 39 -13.13 0.52 4.28
C THR A 39 -12.98 -1.00 4.14
N ILE A 40 -14.07 -1.76 4.36
CA ILE A 40 -14.15 -3.18 3.99
C ILE A 40 -15.20 -3.32 2.88
N THR A 41 -14.78 -3.89 1.75
CA THR A 41 -15.70 -4.32 0.69
C THR A 41 -15.75 -5.85 0.67
N ASN A 42 -16.92 -6.42 0.97
CA ASN A 42 -17.08 -7.87 1.02
C ASN A 42 -17.10 -8.49 -0.38
N GLY A 43 -16.34 -9.57 -0.54
CA GLY A 43 -16.37 -10.37 -1.77
C GLY A 43 -17.49 -11.41 -1.81
N SER A 44 -18.17 -11.67 -0.69
CA SER A 44 -19.24 -12.67 -0.56
C SER A 44 -20.56 -12.03 -0.08
N ASN A 45 -21.69 -12.65 -0.42
CA ASN A 45 -23.05 -12.17 -0.09
C ASN A 45 -23.44 -12.28 1.41
N TYR A 46 -22.56 -12.80 2.26
CA TYR A 46 -22.88 -13.09 3.66
C TYR A 46 -21.70 -12.68 4.55
N GLN A 47 -21.84 -11.54 5.25
CA GLN A 47 -21.80 -11.45 6.72
C GLN A 47 -21.42 -10.09 7.34
N PHE A 48 -21.14 -9.02 6.59
CA PHE A 48 -21.05 -7.68 7.18
C PHE A 48 -21.59 -6.60 6.24
N GLN A 49 -22.21 -5.55 6.79
CA GLN A 49 -22.48 -4.30 6.08
C GLN A 49 -21.12 -3.70 5.64
N GLU A 50 -21.08 -3.01 4.49
CA GLU A 50 -19.86 -2.33 4.06
C GLU A 50 -19.39 -1.38 5.17
N THR A 51 -18.18 -1.59 5.69
CA THR A 51 -17.62 -0.70 6.70
C THR A 51 -16.99 0.49 6.01
N ASP A 52 -17.32 1.70 6.45
CA ASP A 52 -16.66 2.95 6.08
C ASP A 52 -16.47 3.81 7.33
N MET A 53 -15.25 3.86 7.86
CA MET A 53 -14.97 4.58 9.11
C MET A 53 -13.64 5.31 9.12
N ASN A 54 -13.55 6.31 10.00
CA ASN A 54 -12.30 7.05 10.23
C ASN A 54 -11.69 6.69 11.59
N ILE A 55 -10.53 6.05 11.57
CA ILE A 55 -9.73 5.77 12.76
C ILE A 55 -8.84 6.99 13.04
N LYS A 56 -9.05 7.62 14.20
CA LYS A 56 -8.30 8.82 14.64
C LYS A 56 -7.62 8.65 16.00
N GLU A 57 -7.91 7.55 16.70
CA GLU A 57 -7.28 7.26 17.99
C GLU A 57 -5.80 6.98 17.78
N LYS A 58 -4.95 7.80 18.42
CA LYS A 58 -3.51 7.83 18.15
C LYS A 58 -2.84 6.47 18.35
N GLU A 59 -3.21 5.75 19.42
CA GLU A 59 -2.63 4.44 19.73
C GLU A 59 -3.00 3.40 18.66
N MET A 60 -4.26 3.40 18.23
CA MET A 60 -4.74 2.52 17.16
C MET A 60 -4.08 2.84 15.82
N VAL A 61 -4.00 4.13 15.45
CA VAL A 61 -3.32 4.57 14.23
C VAL A 61 -1.85 4.17 14.25
N SER A 62 -1.16 4.36 15.38
CA SER A 62 0.25 3.97 15.53
C SER A 62 0.42 2.46 15.38
N SER A 63 -0.41 1.67 16.06
CA SER A 63 -0.35 0.21 16.00
C SER A 63 -0.50 -0.31 14.56
N ILE A 64 -1.51 0.17 13.82
CA ILE A 64 -1.71 -0.21 12.41
C ILE A 64 -0.52 0.21 11.54
N VAL A 65 0.02 1.41 11.75
CA VAL A 65 1.19 1.90 11.03
C VAL A 65 2.43 1.05 11.30
N ASP A 66 2.65 0.65 12.56
CA ASP A 66 3.77 -0.18 12.96
C ASP A 66 3.65 -1.59 12.33
N TYR A 67 2.47 -2.20 12.34
CA TYR A 67 2.21 -3.46 11.62
C TYR A 67 2.57 -3.35 10.12
N LEU A 68 2.13 -2.29 9.46
CA LEU A 68 2.41 -2.07 8.03
C LEU A 68 3.92 -1.85 7.77
N ASP A 69 4.63 -1.20 8.69
CA ASP A 69 6.09 -0.98 8.60
C ASP A 69 6.92 -2.27 8.81
N GLU A 70 6.35 -3.29 9.45
CA GLU A 70 6.99 -4.60 9.67
C GLU A 70 6.84 -5.57 8.48
N LEU A 71 5.95 -5.28 7.53
CA LEU A 71 5.73 -6.14 6.36
C LEU A 71 6.96 -6.14 5.43
N ASP A 72 7.36 -7.32 4.96
CA ASP A 72 8.42 -7.48 3.96
C ASP A 72 7.88 -7.19 2.55
N LEU A 73 7.78 -5.91 2.20
CA LEU A 73 7.30 -5.41 0.90
C LEU A 73 8.47 -5.15 -0.05
N SER A 74 9.32 -6.15 -0.22
CA SER A 74 10.49 -6.09 -1.10
C SER A 74 10.19 -6.67 -2.48
N LYS A 75 10.99 -6.28 -3.48
CA LYS A 75 10.86 -6.69 -4.89
C LYS A 75 10.81 -8.22 -5.10
N LYS A 76 11.40 -9.01 -4.18
CA LYS A 76 11.36 -10.47 -4.25
C LYS A 76 9.94 -11.05 -4.04
N ASN A 77 9.09 -10.30 -3.34
CA ASN A 77 7.72 -10.65 -3.01
C ASN A 77 6.71 -9.96 -3.94
N GLU A 78 7.18 -9.13 -4.87
CA GLU A 78 6.34 -8.44 -5.85
C GLU A 78 5.74 -9.45 -6.83
N VAL A 79 4.44 -9.34 -7.10
CA VAL A 79 3.71 -10.16 -8.06
C VAL A 79 3.03 -9.29 -9.11
N LYS A 80 2.77 -9.86 -10.30
CA LYS A 80 2.18 -9.12 -11.42
C LYS A 80 0.66 -9.00 -11.34
N ASP A 81 0.01 -9.95 -10.68
CA ASP A 81 -1.43 -10.05 -10.53
C ASP A 81 -1.75 -10.94 -9.32
N THR A 82 -2.98 -10.83 -8.82
CA THR A 82 -3.53 -11.52 -7.65
C THR A 82 -4.18 -12.86 -8.00
N GLY A 83 -4.38 -13.14 -9.29
CA GLY A 83 -4.83 -14.44 -9.77
C GLY A 83 -6.30 -14.74 -9.46
N GLY A 84 -7.18 -13.74 -9.56
CA GLY A 84 -8.63 -13.96 -9.57
C GLY A 84 -9.21 -14.50 -8.25
N LEU A 85 -8.86 -13.87 -7.13
CA LEU A 85 -9.45 -14.16 -5.82
C LEU A 85 -10.90 -13.66 -5.73
N VAL A 86 -11.80 -14.33 -6.43
CA VAL A 86 -13.25 -14.07 -6.38
C VAL A 86 -13.78 -14.53 -5.02
N GLY A 87 -14.49 -13.65 -4.31
CA GLY A 87 -15.13 -13.99 -3.02
C GLY A 87 -14.43 -13.44 -1.78
N ALA A 88 -13.19 -12.96 -1.88
CA ALA A 88 -12.44 -12.45 -0.73
C ALA A 88 -12.83 -11.00 -0.39
N SER A 89 -12.96 -10.70 0.90
CA SER A 89 -13.10 -9.32 1.37
C SER A 89 -11.83 -8.52 1.10
N THR A 90 -12.03 -7.26 0.71
CA THR A 90 -10.95 -6.32 0.45
C THR A 90 -10.95 -5.25 1.53
N TYR A 91 -9.82 -5.14 2.22
CA TYR A 91 -9.60 -4.13 3.25
C TYR A 91 -8.82 -2.97 2.63
N THR A 92 -9.35 -1.77 2.70
CA THR A 92 -8.70 -0.55 2.18
C THR A 92 -8.35 0.36 3.33
N LEU A 93 -7.06 0.73 3.44
CA LEU A 93 -6.53 1.66 4.42
C LEU A 93 -5.95 2.88 3.70
N ASP A 94 -6.64 4.01 3.79
CA ASP A 94 -6.17 5.30 3.32
C ASP A 94 -5.52 6.07 4.46
N LEU A 95 -4.19 6.10 4.45
CA LEU A 95 -3.38 6.75 5.46
C LEU A 95 -3.29 8.24 5.14
N ASN A 96 -3.68 9.07 6.11
CA ASN A 96 -3.76 10.51 5.98
C ASN A 96 -2.92 11.20 7.06
N ARG A 97 -2.43 12.40 6.72
CA ARG A 97 -1.87 13.38 7.65
C ARG A 97 -2.65 14.68 7.53
N GLY A 98 -3.42 15.02 8.55
CA GLY A 98 -4.39 16.11 8.50
C GLY A 98 -5.41 15.86 7.39
N THR A 99 -5.48 16.77 6.41
CA THR A 99 -6.36 16.62 5.23
C THR A 99 -5.66 15.96 4.03
N LYS A 100 -4.36 15.65 4.14
CA LYS A 100 -3.55 15.15 3.03
C LYS A 100 -3.50 13.63 3.01
N PHE A 101 -3.87 13.03 1.89
CA PHE A 101 -3.62 11.63 1.59
C PHE A 101 -2.12 11.35 1.44
N VAL A 102 -1.63 10.27 2.06
CA VAL A 102 -0.23 9.86 2.03
C VAL A 102 -0.05 8.59 1.22
N ARG A 103 -0.82 7.54 1.52
CA ARG A 103 -0.67 6.22 0.91
C ARG A 103 -1.93 5.38 1.12
N ARG A 104 -2.22 4.50 0.16
CA ARG A 104 -3.27 3.48 0.25
C ARG A 104 -2.63 2.10 0.36
N TYR A 105 -3.14 1.31 1.29
CA TYR A 105 -2.96 -0.14 1.31
C TYR A 105 -4.29 -0.81 0.98
N MET A 106 -4.27 -1.77 0.08
CA MET A 106 -5.41 -2.66 -0.17
C MET A 106 -4.96 -4.07 0.13
N ILE A 107 -5.63 -4.75 1.05
CA ILE A 107 -5.30 -6.10 1.50
C ILE A 107 -6.42 -7.03 1.07
N TYR A 108 -6.04 -8.15 0.47
CA TYR A 108 -6.97 -9.17 -0.03
C TYR A 108 -6.30 -10.55 0.09
N GLY A 109 -6.76 -11.35 1.05
CA GLY A 109 -6.10 -12.60 1.43
C GLY A 109 -4.64 -12.37 1.83
N ASP A 110 -3.73 -13.08 1.18
CA ASP A 110 -2.27 -13.02 1.44
C ASP A 110 -1.55 -11.93 0.63
N TYR A 111 -2.29 -11.03 -0.01
CA TYR A 111 -1.72 -10.04 -0.90
C TYR A 111 -2.03 -8.63 -0.44
N ILE A 112 -1.08 -7.72 -0.68
CA ILE A 112 -1.21 -6.31 -0.38
C ILE A 112 -0.80 -5.47 -1.59
N THR A 113 -1.70 -4.57 -2.01
CA THR A 113 -1.36 -3.50 -2.95
C THR A 113 -0.93 -2.27 -2.17
N ILE A 114 0.13 -1.63 -2.62
CA ILE A 114 0.51 -0.29 -2.20
C ILE A 114 0.29 0.68 -3.36
N GLY A 115 -0.48 1.74 -3.10
CA GLY A 115 -0.71 2.82 -4.07
C GLY A 115 -0.42 4.20 -3.48
N LYS A 116 0.29 5.04 -4.25
CA LYS A 116 0.34 6.50 -4.02
C LYS A 116 -0.63 7.26 -4.92
N ASP A 117 -1.13 6.63 -5.98
CA ASP A 117 -2.20 7.11 -6.87
C ASP A 117 -2.93 5.89 -7.52
N LYS A 118 -4.15 6.06 -8.05
CA LYS A 118 -4.95 4.99 -8.67
C LYS A 118 -4.22 4.21 -9.78
N LYS A 119 -3.23 4.81 -10.44
CA LYS A 119 -2.48 4.27 -11.60
C LYS A 119 -1.16 3.58 -11.24
N GLN A 120 -0.63 3.80 -10.04
CA GLN A 120 0.65 3.22 -9.61
C GLN A 120 0.41 2.32 -8.40
N GLN A 121 0.13 1.07 -8.70
CA GLN A 121 -0.17 0.02 -7.72
C GLN A 121 0.87 -1.08 -7.87
N VAL A 122 1.58 -1.39 -6.79
CA VAL A 122 2.49 -2.54 -6.73
C VAL A 122 1.89 -3.56 -5.78
N ILE A 123 1.87 -4.82 -6.22
CA ILE A 123 1.26 -5.92 -5.48
C ILE A 123 2.37 -6.77 -4.88
N TYR A 124 2.23 -7.09 -3.60
CA TYR A 124 3.15 -7.97 -2.88
C TYR A 124 2.38 -9.15 -2.32
N LYS A 125 2.98 -10.34 -2.40
CA LYS A 125 2.54 -11.51 -1.63
C LYS A 125 3.22 -11.49 -0.27
N VAL A 126 2.43 -11.49 0.79
CA VAL A 126 2.88 -11.47 2.19
C VAL A 126 2.53 -12.83 2.80
N LYS A 127 3.27 -13.25 3.83
CA LYS A 127 2.91 -14.47 4.55
C LYS A 127 1.61 -14.24 5.33
N HIS A 128 0.72 -15.22 5.29
CA HIS A 128 -0.59 -15.16 5.93
C HIS A 128 -0.53 -14.79 7.43
N ASP A 129 0.40 -15.41 8.16
CA ASP A 129 0.63 -15.17 9.60
C ASP A 129 0.97 -13.72 9.93
N LYS A 130 1.62 -13.00 9.00
CA LYS A 130 1.95 -11.59 9.16
C LYS A 130 0.78 -10.65 8.91
N LEU A 131 -0.25 -11.09 8.18
CA LEU A 131 -1.46 -10.31 7.92
C LEU A 131 -2.59 -10.67 8.88
N SER A 132 -2.64 -11.90 9.39
CA SER A 132 -3.79 -12.39 10.16
C SER A 132 -4.12 -11.54 11.38
N ASP A 133 -3.11 -11.03 12.09
CA ASP A 133 -3.33 -10.23 13.31
C ASP A 133 -3.82 -8.81 12.99
N LEU A 134 -3.32 -8.22 11.90
CA LEU A 134 -3.84 -6.97 11.37
C LEU A 134 -5.29 -7.14 10.92
N LEU A 135 -5.59 -8.18 10.14
CA LEU A 135 -6.94 -8.45 9.66
C LEU A 135 -7.94 -8.66 10.81
N LYS A 136 -7.59 -9.45 11.83
CA LYS A 136 -8.43 -9.60 13.04
C LYS A 136 -8.69 -8.27 13.74
N THR A 137 -7.68 -7.41 13.84
CA THR A 137 -7.84 -6.08 14.46
C THR A 137 -8.82 -5.22 13.65
N LEU A 138 -8.72 -5.27 12.32
CA LEU A 138 -9.61 -4.56 11.41
C LEU A 138 -11.04 -5.11 11.44
N ASP A 139 -11.21 -6.44 11.52
CA ASP A 139 -12.51 -7.10 11.65
C ASP A 139 -13.19 -6.69 12.96
N ASN A 140 -12.48 -6.76 14.10
CA ASN A 140 -13.01 -6.33 15.40
C ASN A 140 -13.45 -4.84 15.39
N LEU A 141 -12.70 -3.98 14.68
CA LEU A 141 -13.06 -2.57 14.54
C LEU A 141 -14.33 -2.39 13.70
N ALA A 142 -14.49 -3.17 12.63
CA ALA A 142 -15.68 -3.14 11.78
C ALA A 142 -16.91 -3.64 12.53
N GLU A 143 -16.80 -4.75 13.27
CA GLU A 143 -17.87 -5.29 14.13
C GLU A 143 -18.33 -4.24 15.16
N ALA A 144 -17.38 -3.66 15.90
CA ALA A 144 -17.69 -2.65 16.91
C ALA A 144 -18.24 -1.34 16.33
N ASN A 145 -18.05 -1.07 15.04
CA ASN A 145 -18.67 0.07 14.36
C ASN A 145 -20.12 -0.22 13.98
N ASN A 146 -20.38 -1.42 13.44
CA ASN A 146 -21.74 -1.84 13.07
C ASN A 146 -22.67 -1.88 14.28
N ASP A 147 -22.20 -2.37 15.43
CA ASP A 147 -22.98 -2.38 16.68
C ASP A 147 -23.43 -0.99 17.14
N LYS A 148 -22.69 0.08 16.77
CA LYS A 148 -23.03 1.48 17.13
C LYS A 148 -24.04 2.12 16.19
N GLU A 149 -24.24 1.57 15.00
CA GLU A 149 -25.22 2.07 14.03
C GLU A 149 -26.61 1.46 14.23
N GLU A 150 -26.73 0.40 15.05
CA GLU A 150 -27.98 -0.27 15.39
C GLU A 150 -28.66 0.24 16.70
N GLU A 151 -28.03 1.16 17.44
CA GLU A 151 -28.61 1.88 18.61
C GLU A 151 -29.20 3.26 18.27
#